data_AF-A0A238VQZ4-F1
#
_entry.id   AF-A0A238VQZ4-F1
#
_cell.length_a   1.000
_cell.length_b   1.000
_cell.length_c   1.000
_cell.angle_alpha   90.00
_cell.angle_beta   90.00
_cell.angle_gamma   90.00
#
_symmetry.space_group_name_H-M   'P 1'
#
loop_
_entity.id
_entity.type
_entity.pdbx_description
1 polymer ?
#
loop_
_entity_poly.entity_id
_entity_poly.type
_entity_poly.pdbx_seq_one_letter_code
_entity_poly.pdbx_strand_id
1 'polypeptide(L)'
;MRKSLVTAGILAFALAVSGCGGDGGGGEDSDDTSAQEDPNSAADIALAAGEQAKEEGSASFDLEMDISGQTAGGQGQYRHGDESSAVDVTLDAGGQETELRQVGDAVYMKLPEQMQSAVGTDAPWLDLTESPQVAQMFGGMDQLPRQADPAGVLGQLKEAGTILDTEEIEVAGEQATRYKTEVHIGELEENLPMGMTREALQSLQQSGIESYRVNLDVNEDDLPMQVTMNLTELYAAAAESMGQQGQQQQAPEGESVITVNYSDWGEPVEIEAPPEEEIGEMPEMPQQQPGQQPGQEGQQPQPEGEGESN
;
A
#
# COMPACT_ATOMS: atom_id res chain seq x y z
N MET A 1 -43.41 0.87 -24.19
CA MET A 1 -43.91 1.64 -25.36
C MET A 1 -43.87 3.13 -25.06
N ARG A 2 -43.00 3.88 -25.76
CA ARG A 2 -42.95 5.36 -25.96
C ARG A 2 -41.66 5.59 -26.77
N LYS A 3 -41.70 5.36 -28.09
CA LYS A 3 -41.84 6.33 -29.20
C LYS A 3 -40.64 7.30 -29.33
N SER A 4 -39.91 7.03 -30.41
CA SER A 4 -38.70 7.63 -30.96
C SER A 4 -38.76 9.13 -31.26
N LEU A 5 -37.60 9.78 -31.25
CA LEU A 5 -37.26 10.86 -32.18
C LEU A 5 -35.75 10.80 -32.51
N VAL A 6 -35.46 10.37 -33.74
CA VAL A 6 -34.15 10.42 -34.40
C VAL A 6 -34.00 11.80 -35.02
N THR A 7 -32.88 12.48 -34.78
CA THR A 7 -32.46 13.64 -35.60
C THR A 7 -31.03 13.45 -36.02
N ALA A 8 -30.85 13.11 -37.29
CA ALA A 8 -29.58 13.10 -37.99
C ALA A 8 -29.26 14.51 -38.49
N GLY A 9 -28.03 14.97 -38.28
CA GLY A 9 -27.53 16.25 -38.78
C GLY A 9 -26.07 16.12 -39.18
N ILE A 10 -25.83 15.60 -40.39
CA ILE A 10 -24.52 15.61 -41.05
C ILE A 10 -24.30 17.02 -41.61
N LEU A 11 -23.24 17.69 -41.15
CA LEU A 11 -22.66 18.84 -41.86
C LEU A 11 -21.19 18.53 -42.18
N ALA A 12 -20.95 18.20 -43.45
CA ALA A 12 -19.65 18.27 -44.09
C ALA A 12 -19.46 19.65 -44.72
N PHE A 13 -18.21 20.15 -44.77
CA PHE A 13 -17.57 21.19 -45.62
C PHE A 13 -16.49 21.89 -44.76
N ALA A 14 -15.24 22.15 -45.15
CA ALA A 14 -14.57 22.11 -46.43
C ALA A 14 -13.04 21.99 -46.22
N LEU A 15 -12.35 21.37 -47.18
CA LEU A 15 -10.89 21.33 -47.29
C LEU A 15 -10.35 22.71 -47.69
N ALA A 16 -9.40 23.25 -46.92
CA ALA A 16 -8.56 24.35 -47.36
C ALA A 16 -7.15 23.81 -47.65
N VAL A 17 -6.83 23.67 -48.93
CA VAL A 17 -5.48 23.46 -49.45
C VAL A 17 -4.84 24.83 -49.69
N SER A 18 -3.73 25.09 -49.01
CA SER A 18 -2.74 26.14 -49.27
C SER A 18 -1.41 25.55 -48.80
N GLY A 19 -0.29 25.53 -49.50
CA GLY A 19 0.16 26.10 -50.76
C GLY A 19 1.69 25.97 -50.70
N CYS A 20 2.30 25.39 -51.73
CA CYS A 20 3.74 25.13 -51.81
C CYS A 20 4.55 26.43 -52.01
N GLY A 21 5.70 26.59 -51.34
CA GLY A 21 6.78 27.44 -51.85
C GLY A 21 7.80 28.01 -50.84
N GLY A 22 9.03 27.49 -50.89
CA GLY A 22 10.23 28.35 -51.03
C GLY A 22 11.10 28.66 -49.80
N ASP A 23 12.18 27.88 -49.67
CA ASP A 23 13.59 28.26 -49.46
C ASP A 23 14.02 29.25 -48.34
N GLY A 24 14.86 28.74 -47.44
CA GLY A 24 16.13 29.39 -47.07
C GLY A 24 16.10 30.47 -46.00
N GLY A 25 16.42 30.09 -44.76
CA GLY A 25 16.81 31.05 -43.72
C GLY A 25 17.08 30.37 -42.39
N GLY A 26 18.37 30.11 -42.11
CA GLY A 26 18.80 29.62 -40.80
C GLY A 26 18.39 30.58 -39.69
N GLY A 27 17.73 30.00 -38.69
CA GLY A 27 17.58 30.55 -37.36
C GLY A 27 17.79 29.38 -36.41
N GLU A 28 18.85 29.45 -35.62
CA GLU A 28 19.00 28.68 -34.40
C GLU A 28 17.83 29.02 -33.48
N ASP A 29 16.72 28.28 -33.61
CA ASP A 29 15.74 28.20 -32.54
C ASP A 29 16.36 27.34 -31.45
N SER A 30 16.60 28.03 -30.33
CA SER A 30 16.98 27.43 -29.09
C SER A 30 15.91 26.40 -28.73
N ASP A 31 16.35 25.18 -28.45
CA ASP A 31 15.60 24.18 -27.68
C ASP A 31 15.19 24.84 -26.34
N ASP A 32 14.10 25.59 -26.38
CA ASP A 32 13.26 25.83 -25.23
C ASP A 32 12.45 24.54 -25.09
N THR A 33 13.08 23.56 -24.45
CA THR A 33 12.42 22.34 -23.97
C THR A 33 11.50 22.77 -22.84
N SER A 34 10.40 23.44 -23.19
CA SER A 34 9.20 23.37 -22.38
C SER A 34 8.85 21.89 -22.37
N ALA A 35 9.05 21.26 -21.21
CA ALA A 35 8.60 19.91 -20.96
C ALA A 35 7.11 19.85 -21.32
N GLN A 36 6.82 19.40 -22.54
CA GLN A 36 5.50 18.90 -22.85
C GLN A 36 5.37 17.67 -21.98
N GLU A 37 4.54 17.78 -20.95
CA GLU A 37 4.09 16.65 -20.15
C GLU A 37 3.57 15.61 -21.14
N ASP A 38 4.28 14.48 -21.24
CA ASP A 38 3.84 13.36 -22.05
C ASP A 38 2.49 12.91 -21.47
N PRO A 39 1.39 12.93 -22.24
CA PRO A 39 0.03 12.70 -21.72
C PRO A 39 -0.21 11.27 -21.19
N ASN A 40 0.83 10.46 -21.15
CA ASN A 40 0.88 9.10 -20.63
C ASN A 40 2.02 8.99 -19.60
N SER A 41 2.26 10.03 -18.80
CA SER A 41 3.23 9.96 -17.70
C SER A 41 2.69 9.10 -16.55
N ALA A 42 3.57 8.58 -15.69
CA ALA A 42 3.13 7.83 -14.51
C ALA A 42 2.21 8.68 -13.62
N ALA A 43 2.46 9.99 -13.58
CA ALA A 43 1.67 10.93 -12.82
C ALA A 43 0.28 11.16 -13.39
N ASP A 44 0.14 11.28 -14.71
CA ASP A 44 -1.17 11.44 -15.35
C ASP A 44 -2.04 10.19 -15.17
N ILE A 45 -1.44 8.99 -15.34
CA ILE A 45 -2.15 7.73 -15.13
C ILE A 45 -2.56 7.56 -13.67
N ALA A 46 -1.65 7.85 -12.73
CA ALA A 46 -1.96 7.75 -11.31
C ALA A 46 -3.03 8.76 -10.86
N LEU A 47 -3.02 9.97 -11.46
CA LEU A 47 -4.06 10.97 -11.27
C LEU A 47 -5.42 10.49 -11.77
N ALA A 48 -5.50 10.03 -13.01
CA ALA A 48 -6.74 9.54 -13.61
C ALA A 48 -7.32 8.38 -12.79
N ALA A 49 -6.51 7.38 -12.48
CA ALA A 49 -6.94 6.23 -11.71
C ALA A 49 -7.36 6.58 -10.29
N GLY A 50 -6.67 7.54 -9.65
CA GLY A 50 -7.01 8.02 -8.32
C GLY A 50 -8.30 8.84 -8.30
N GLU A 51 -8.55 9.64 -9.34
CA GLU A 51 -9.80 10.39 -9.49
C GLU A 51 -10.98 9.47 -9.70
N GLN A 52 -10.85 8.43 -10.54
CA GLN A 52 -11.93 7.47 -10.77
C GLN A 52 -12.20 6.62 -9.53
N ALA A 53 -11.16 6.07 -8.89
CA ALA A 53 -11.31 5.34 -7.64
C ALA A 53 -12.02 6.19 -6.57
N LYS A 54 -11.71 7.49 -6.53
CA LYS A 54 -12.36 8.43 -5.63
C LYS A 54 -13.82 8.72 -6.01
N GLU A 55 -14.15 8.73 -7.29
CA GLU A 55 -15.52 8.92 -7.76
C GLU A 55 -16.42 7.74 -7.37
N GLU A 56 -15.91 6.52 -7.48
CA GLU A 56 -16.66 5.30 -7.12
C GLU A 56 -16.91 5.18 -5.62
N GLY A 57 -15.99 5.64 -4.77
CA GLY A 57 -16.24 5.78 -3.33
C GLY A 57 -16.15 4.51 -2.50
N SER A 58 -16.16 3.32 -3.10
CA SER A 58 -16.01 2.03 -2.44
C SER A 58 -15.43 0.97 -3.38
N ALA A 59 -14.80 -0.06 -2.80
CA ALA A 59 -14.34 -1.26 -3.51
C ALA A 59 -14.13 -2.43 -2.55
N SER A 60 -14.12 -3.64 -3.12
CA SER A 60 -13.56 -4.86 -2.53
C SER A 60 -12.08 -4.99 -2.92
N PHE A 61 -11.28 -5.63 -2.07
CA PHE A 61 -9.88 -5.92 -2.39
C PHE A 61 -9.39 -7.25 -1.82
N ASP A 62 -8.45 -7.86 -2.53
CA ASP A 62 -7.67 -9.03 -2.10
C ASP A 62 -6.20 -8.64 -2.01
N LEU A 63 -5.60 -8.85 -0.83
CA LEU A 63 -4.20 -8.63 -0.55
C LEU A 63 -3.44 -9.96 -0.56
N GLU A 64 -2.33 -10.00 -1.28
CA GLU A 64 -1.38 -11.10 -1.28
C GLU A 64 0.01 -10.55 -0.97
N MET A 65 0.70 -11.14 -0.01
CA MET A 65 2.06 -10.78 0.38
C MET A 65 2.92 -12.04 0.36
N ASP A 66 3.98 -12.03 -0.44
CA ASP A 66 5.08 -12.99 -0.33
C ASP A 66 6.30 -12.21 0.14
N ILE A 67 6.78 -12.47 1.35
CA ILE A 67 7.99 -11.87 1.88
C ILE A 67 9.01 -12.98 2.10
N SER A 68 9.87 -13.18 1.10
CA SER A 68 10.94 -14.17 1.11
C SER A 68 10.46 -15.60 1.36
N GLY A 69 9.39 -15.99 0.66
CA GLY A 69 8.77 -17.32 0.76
C GLY A 69 7.82 -17.49 1.95
N GLN A 70 7.63 -16.44 2.77
CA GLN A 70 6.55 -16.38 3.74
C GLN A 70 5.34 -15.71 3.11
N THR A 71 4.28 -16.48 2.88
CA THR A 71 3.04 -15.98 2.31
C THR A 71 2.07 -15.56 3.40
N ALA A 72 1.47 -14.38 3.26
CA ALA A 72 0.33 -13.91 4.01
C ALA A 72 -0.65 -13.25 3.01
N GLY A 73 -1.88 -13.04 3.42
CA GLY A 73 -2.84 -12.37 2.57
C GLY A 73 -4.02 -11.87 3.36
N GLY A 74 -5.03 -11.39 2.65
CA GLY A 74 -6.26 -10.96 3.26
C GLY A 74 -7.29 -10.53 2.23
N GLN A 75 -8.51 -10.33 2.69
CA GLN A 75 -9.60 -9.78 1.89
C GLN A 75 -10.26 -8.68 2.68
N GLY A 76 -10.73 -7.66 1.98
CA GLY A 76 -11.41 -6.57 2.63
C GLY A 76 -12.28 -5.78 1.67
N GLN A 77 -12.92 -4.79 2.25
CA GLN A 77 -13.75 -3.83 1.57
C GLN A 77 -13.59 -2.48 2.25
N TYR A 78 -13.67 -1.41 1.47
CA TYR A 78 -13.64 -0.07 2.02
C TYR A 78 -14.69 0.82 1.36
N ARG A 79 -15.01 1.90 2.07
CA ARG A 79 -15.71 3.06 1.54
C ARG A 79 -15.04 4.31 2.05
N HIS A 80 -14.97 5.34 1.23
CA HIS A 80 -14.54 6.67 1.66
C HIS A 80 -15.67 7.69 1.43
N GLY A 81 -15.71 8.69 2.30
CA GLY A 81 -16.65 9.81 2.22
C GLY A 81 -16.43 10.73 3.41
N ASP A 82 -16.72 12.04 3.26
CA ASP A 82 -16.37 13.07 4.25
C ASP A 82 -16.82 12.74 5.69
N GLU A 83 -17.85 11.91 5.88
CA GLU A 83 -18.36 11.49 7.20
C GLU A 83 -18.64 9.97 7.31
N SER A 84 -18.23 9.16 6.34
CA SER A 84 -18.63 7.74 6.26
C SER A 84 -17.49 6.77 5.90
N SER A 85 -16.24 7.20 6.01
CA SER A 85 -15.09 6.34 5.74
C SER A 85 -15.09 5.12 6.66
N ALA A 86 -14.94 3.94 6.08
CA ALA A 86 -14.87 2.68 6.81
C ALA A 86 -14.06 1.66 6.01
N VAL A 87 -13.36 0.78 6.71
CA VAL A 87 -12.66 -0.35 6.13
C VAL A 87 -12.88 -1.58 7.01
N ASP A 88 -13.07 -2.73 6.38
CA ASP A 88 -13.08 -4.04 7.00
C ASP A 88 -12.07 -4.89 6.25
N VAL A 89 -11.11 -5.46 6.96
CA VAL A 89 -10.09 -6.32 6.37
C VAL A 89 -9.87 -7.54 7.26
N THR A 90 -9.93 -8.72 6.66
CA THR A 90 -9.53 -9.97 7.27
C THR A 90 -8.17 -10.34 6.74
N LEU A 91 -7.17 -10.43 7.62
CA LEU A 91 -5.81 -10.85 7.30
C LEU A 91 -5.62 -12.31 7.70
N ASP A 92 -5.15 -13.15 6.79
CA ASP A 92 -4.68 -14.51 7.06
C ASP A 92 -3.14 -14.54 7.04
N ALA A 93 -2.57 -14.95 8.17
CA ALA A 93 -1.15 -15.23 8.27
C ALA A 93 -0.95 -16.65 8.81
N GLY A 94 -0.78 -17.62 7.89
CA GLY A 94 -0.51 -19.01 8.26
C GLY A 94 -1.71 -19.71 8.90
N GLY A 95 -2.92 -19.43 8.40
CA GLY A 95 -4.16 -20.02 8.92
C GLY A 95 -4.68 -19.37 10.21
N GLN A 96 -4.13 -18.22 10.58
CA GLN A 96 -4.63 -17.39 11.67
C GLN A 96 -5.25 -16.13 11.08
N GLU A 97 -6.58 -16.05 11.17
CA GLU A 97 -7.36 -14.93 10.66
C GLU A 97 -7.50 -13.86 11.75
N THR A 98 -7.14 -12.62 11.41
CA THR A 98 -7.39 -11.44 12.24
C THR A 98 -8.23 -10.46 11.45
N GLU A 99 -9.37 -10.05 12.01
CA GLU A 99 -10.26 -9.05 11.39
C GLU A 99 -9.92 -7.68 11.98
N LEU A 100 -9.69 -6.71 11.13
CA LEU A 100 -9.52 -5.30 11.47
C LEU A 100 -10.67 -4.53 10.87
N ARG A 101 -11.34 -3.74 11.70
CA ARG A 101 -12.45 -2.90 11.26
C ARG A 101 -12.24 -1.47 11.73
N GLN A 102 -12.42 -0.52 10.82
CA GLN A 102 -12.49 0.89 11.14
C GLN A 102 -13.80 1.49 10.65
N VAL A 103 -14.42 2.30 11.49
CA VAL A 103 -15.62 3.07 11.17
C VAL A 103 -15.43 4.50 11.69
N GLY A 104 -15.26 5.45 10.77
CA GLY A 104 -14.80 6.80 11.12
C GLY A 104 -13.42 6.73 11.80
N ASP A 105 -13.32 7.32 12.99
CA ASP A 105 -12.09 7.30 13.80
C ASP A 105 -11.94 6.03 14.65
N ALA A 106 -13.02 5.26 14.83
CA ALA A 106 -13.02 4.10 15.72
C ALA A 106 -12.40 2.88 15.02
N VAL A 107 -11.47 2.20 15.71
CA VAL A 107 -10.76 1.04 15.19
C VAL A 107 -10.92 -0.14 16.12
N TYR A 108 -11.28 -1.28 15.55
CA TYR A 108 -11.55 -2.52 16.24
C TYR A 108 -10.72 -3.65 15.65
N MET A 109 -10.29 -4.57 16.51
CA MET A 109 -9.63 -5.81 16.08
C MET A 109 -10.36 -7.00 16.68
N LYS A 110 -10.70 -7.96 15.84
CA LYS A 110 -11.23 -9.24 16.28
C LYS A 110 -10.08 -10.20 16.51
N LEU A 111 -9.98 -10.69 17.74
CA LEU A 111 -8.97 -11.66 18.10
C LEU A 111 -9.42 -13.09 17.78
N PRO A 112 -8.55 -13.94 17.22
CA PRO A 112 -8.77 -15.37 17.20
C PRO A 112 -9.05 -15.90 18.61
N GLU A 113 -9.92 -16.89 18.75
CA GLU A 113 -10.29 -17.46 20.06
C GLU A 113 -9.06 -17.89 20.90
N GLN A 114 -8.01 -18.36 20.23
CA GLN A 114 -6.77 -18.79 20.90
C GLN A 114 -6.01 -17.61 21.54
N MET A 115 -6.16 -16.40 21.02
CA MET A 115 -5.51 -15.18 21.51
C MET A 115 -6.32 -14.47 22.61
N GLN A 116 -7.66 -14.60 22.59
CA GLN A 116 -8.54 -13.97 23.59
C GLN A 116 -8.13 -14.34 25.03
N SER A 117 -7.94 -15.64 25.28
CA SER A 117 -7.48 -16.14 26.59
C SER A 117 -6.08 -15.64 26.97
N ALA A 118 -5.19 -15.44 25.99
CA ALA A 118 -3.82 -14.99 26.24
C ALA A 118 -3.77 -13.51 26.69
N VAL A 119 -4.71 -12.70 26.20
CA VAL A 119 -4.85 -11.29 26.60
C VAL A 119 -5.83 -11.12 27.78
N GLY A 120 -6.45 -12.19 28.26
CA GLY A 120 -7.32 -12.15 29.43
C GLY A 120 -8.69 -11.50 29.19
N THR A 121 -9.19 -11.58 27.96
CA THR A 121 -10.53 -11.13 27.58
C THR A 121 -11.36 -12.32 27.10
N ASP A 122 -12.67 -12.26 27.33
CA ASP A 122 -13.66 -13.15 26.72
C ASP A 122 -14.36 -12.48 25.53
N ALA A 123 -14.08 -11.19 25.29
CA ALA A 123 -14.67 -10.42 24.20
C ALA A 123 -13.94 -10.73 22.88
N PRO A 124 -14.67 -11.01 21.79
CA PRO A 124 -14.04 -11.29 20.50
C PRO A 124 -13.42 -10.04 19.88
N TRP A 125 -13.96 -8.85 20.14
CA TRP A 125 -13.45 -7.58 19.63
C TRP A 125 -12.72 -6.80 20.71
N LEU A 126 -11.66 -6.11 20.31
CA LEU A 126 -10.98 -5.11 21.12
C LEU A 126 -11.14 -3.74 20.48
N ASP A 127 -11.44 -2.74 21.30
CA ASP A 127 -11.32 -1.33 20.90
C ASP A 127 -9.85 -0.91 20.94
N LEU A 128 -9.35 -0.46 19.78
CA LEU A 128 -7.97 -0.01 19.59
C LEU A 128 -7.88 1.50 19.35
N THR A 129 -9.00 2.22 19.36
CA THR A 129 -9.11 3.63 18.95
C THR A 129 -8.12 4.53 19.68
N GLU A 130 -7.98 4.36 21.00
CA GLU A 130 -7.09 5.18 21.84
C GLU A 130 -5.73 4.50 22.12
N SER A 131 -5.35 3.46 21.37
CA SER A 131 -4.12 2.71 21.63
C SER A 131 -2.89 3.36 20.97
N PRO A 132 -1.98 4.01 21.73
CA PRO A 132 -0.80 4.65 21.16
C PRO A 132 0.17 3.64 20.54
N GLN A 133 0.18 2.40 21.01
CA GLN A 133 1.00 1.32 20.45
C GLN A 133 0.48 0.89 19.07
N VAL A 134 -0.84 0.80 18.90
CA VAL A 134 -1.46 0.49 17.61
C VAL A 134 -1.24 1.64 16.64
N ALA A 135 -1.46 2.88 17.08
CA ALA A 135 -1.15 4.06 16.28
C ALA A 135 0.32 4.08 15.84
N GLN A 136 1.27 3.70 16.70
CA GLN A 136 2.68 3.60 16.33
C GLN A 136 2.94 2.47 15.31
N MET A 137 2.32 1.30 15.49
CA MET A 137 2.51 0.13 14.63
C MET A 137 2.04 0.38 13.19
N PHE A 138 0.90 1.04 13.02
CA PHE A 138 0.32 1.32 11.71
C PHE A 138 0.75 2.67 11.12
N GLY A 139 1.66 3.41 11.78
CA GLY A 139 2.10 4.74 11.33
C GLY A 139 1.03 5.84 11.48
N GLY A 140 0.01 5.59 12.30
CA GLY A 140 -1.14 6.44 12.57
C GLY A 140 -2.46 5.69 12.34
N MET A 141 -3.50 5.99 13.12
CA MET A 141 -4.82 5.35 12.97
C MET A 141 -5.51 5.73 11.65
N ASP A 142 -5.19 6.92 11.11
CA ASP A 142 -5.68 7.38 9.81
C ASP A 142 -5.05 6.64 8.61
N GLN A 143 -4.04 5.78 8.84
CA GLN A 143 -3.33 5.10 7.75
C GLN A 143 -4.01 3.81 7.30
N LEU A 144 -4.81 3.15 8.15
CA LEU A 144 -5.45 1.88 7.82
C LEU A 144 -6.35 1.99 6.56
N PRO A 145 -7.25 2.98 6.44
CA PRO A 145 -8.07 3.14 5.24
C PRO A 145 -7.21 3.55 4.04
N ARG A 146 -6.16 4.36 4.27
CA ARG A 146 -5.24 4.80 3.21
C ARG A 146 -4.38 3.68 2.64
N GLN A 147 -4.13 2.63 3.41
CA GLN A 147 -3.37 1.46 2.96
C GLN A 147 -4.25 0.49 2.16
N ALA A 148 -5.55 0.43 2.47
CA ALA A 148 -6.53 -0.32 1.70
C ALA A 148 -6.97 0.42 0.42
N ASP A 149 -6.92 1.74 0.42
CA ASP A 149 -7.21 2.61 -0.72
C ASP A 149 -6.00 2.69 -1.68
N PRO A 150 -6.16 2.48 -3.00
CA PRO A 150 -5.06 2.61 -3.95
C PRO A 150 -4.47 4.02 -4.00
N ALA A 151 -5.14 5.05 -3.45
CA ALA A 151 -4.63 6.41 -3.39
C ALA A 151 -3.21 6.53 -2.82
N GLY A 152 -2.83 5.68 -1.85
CA GLY A 152 -1.48 5.71 -1.28
C GLY A 152 -0.39 5.38 -2.30
N VAL A 153 -0.56 4.29 -3.06
CA VAL A 153 0.41 3.87 -4.09
C VAL A 153 0.30 4.72 -5.35
N LEU A 154 -0.90 5.18 -5.71
CA LEU A 154 -1.07 6.15 -6.80
C LEU A 154 -0.40 7.49 -6.46
N GLY A 155 -0.44 7.91 -5.19
CA GLY A 155 0.32 9.07 -4.70
C GLY A 155 1.83 8.92 -4.92
N GLN A 156 2.39 7.74 -4.64
CA GLN A 156 3.81 7.43 -4.91
C GLN A 156 4.15 7.54 -6.39
N LEU A 157 3.30 6.95 -7.25
CA LEU A 157 3.49 6.99 -8.71
C LEU A 157 3.39 8.41 -9.27
N LYS A 158 2.49 9.21 -8.72
CA LYS A 158 2.35 10.61 -9.07
C LYS A 158 3.56 11.46 -8.69
N GLU A 159 4.12 11.18 -7.53
CA GLU A 159 5.21 11.95 -6.95
C GLU A 159 6.57 11.60 -7.56
N ALA A 160 6.81 10.30 -7.78
CA ALA A 160 8.14 9.76 -8.08
C ALA A 160 8.14 8.63 -9.13
N GLY A 161 7.03 8.44 -9.86
CA GLY A 161 6.89 7.36 -10.83
C GLY A 161 7.48 7.67 -12.20
N THR A 162 8.11 6.68 -12.82
CA THR A 162 8.48 6.67 -14.23
C THR A 162 7.92 5.43 -14.91
N ILE A 163 7.26 5.58 -16.06
CA ILE A 163 6.81 4.44 -16.87
C ILE A 163 8.00 3.86 -17.63
N LEU A 164 8.22 2.55 -17.45
CA LEU A 164 9.24 1.78 -18.16
C LEU A 164 8.67 1.10 -19.41
N ASP A 165 7.43 0.62 -19.32
CA ASP A 165 6.78 -0.17 -20.36
C ASP A 165 5.25 -0.17 -20.16
N THR A 166 4.52 -0.43 -21.24
CA THR A 166 3.05 -0.52 -21.23
C THR A 166 2.62 -1.72 -22.06
N GLU A 167 1.74 -2.55 -21.50
CA GLU A 167 1.22 -3.75 -22.18
C GLU A 167 -0.28 -3.97 -21.97
N GLU A 168 -0.97 -4.41 -23.01
CA GLU A 168 -2.37 -4.85 -22.93
C GLU A 168 -2.42 -6.28 -22.39
N ILE A 169 -3.20 -6.51 -21.34
CA ILE A 169 -3.34 -7.80 -20.67
C ILE A 169 -4.80 -8.08 -20.29
N GLU A 170 -5.06 -9.27 -19.77
CA GLU A 170 -6.31 -9.61 -19.09
C GLU A 170 -6.06 -9.79 -17.59
N VAL A 171 -6.85 -9.12 -16.75
CA VAL A 171 -6.86 -9.28 -15.30
C VAL A 171 -8.26 -9.73 -14.90
N ALA A 172 -8.39 -10.85 -14.17
CA ALA A 172 -9.67 -11.42 -13.77
C ALA A 172 -10.71 -11.64 -14.92
N GLY A 173 -10.26 -11.72 -16.18
CA GLY A 173 -11.13 -11.87 -17.35
C GLY A 173 -11.65 -10.55 -17.95
N GLU A 174 -11.16 -9.42 -17.48
CA GLU A 174 -11.39 -8.08 -18.05
C GLU A 174 -10.09 -7.56 -18.70
N GLN A 175 -10.24 -6.76 -19.77
CA GLN A 175 -9.11 -6.14 -20.45
C GLN A 175 -8.53 -5.03 -19.56
N ALA A 176 -7.19 -5.03 -19.43
CA ALA A 176 -6.48 -4.02 -18.66
C ALA A 176 -5.23 -3.55 -19.39
N THR A 177 -4.85 -2.31 -19.13
CA THR A 177 -3.54 -1.76 -19.50
C THR A 177 -2.62 -1.87 -18.29
N ARG A 178 -1.53 -2.60 -18.42
CA ARG A 178 -0.48 -2.69 -17.40
C ARG A 178 0.60 -1.65 -17.66
N TYR A 179 0.80 -0.79 -16.67
CA TYR A 179 1.90 0.15 -16.60
C TYR A 179 2.99 -0.43 -15.72
N LYS A 180 4.12 -0.80 -16.32
CA LYS A 180 5.32 -1.18 -15.56
C LYS A 180 6.05 0.09 -15.19
N THR A 181 6.12 0.39 -13.92
CA THR A 181 6.70 1.63 -13.42
C THR A 181 7.83 1.38 -12.44
N GLU A 182 8.64 2.40 -12.28
CA GLU A 182 9.65 2.49 -11.24
C GLU A 182 9.36 3.73 -10.39
N VAL A 183 9.42 3.58 -9.07
CA VAL A 183 9.25 4.66 -8.10
C VAL A 183 10.61 5.03 -7.53
N HIS A 184 11.02 6.28 -7.71
CA HIS A 184 12.33 6.80 -7.27
C HIS A 184 12.27 7.24 -5.81
N ILE A 185 12.99 6.54 -4.94
CA ILE A 185 12.94 6.76 -3.48
C ILE A 185 13.36 8.20 -3.11
N GLY A 186 14.30 8.77 -3.84
CA GLY A 186 14.82 10.11 -3.57
C GLY A 186 13.85 11.25 -3.86
N GLU A 187 12.77 10.97 -4.59
CA GLU A 187 11.76 11.94 -4.98
C GLU A 187 10.50 11.84 -4.09
N LEU A 188 10.41 10.82 -3.22
CA LEU A 188 9.30 10.66 -2.28
C LEU A 188 9.41 11.61 -1.08
N GLU A 189 8.41 12.46 -0.91
CA GLU A 189 8.26 13.40 0.19
C GLU A 189 7.11 13.02 1.13
N GLU A 190 5.93 12.73 0.59
CA GLU A 190 4.70 12.55 1.40
C GLU A 190 4.21 11.10 1.43
N ASN A 191 4.26 10.41 0.29
CA ASN A 191 3.67 9.06 0.16
C ASN A 191 4.74 7.99 0.35
N LEU A 192 5.15 7.75 1.59
CA LEU A 192 6.22 6.77 1.86
C LEU A 192 5.69 5.33 1.73
N PRO A 193 6.44 4.39 1.13
CA PRO A 193 6.00 3.02 0.94
C PRO A 193 5.78 2.31 2.28
N MET A 194 4.63 1.63 2.43
CA MET A 194 4.30 0.80 3.59
C MET A 194 4.53 1.46 4.96
N GLY A 195 4.32 2.78 5.07
CA GLY A 195 4.54 3.49 6.34
C GLY A 195 6.01 3.61 6.77
N MET A 196 6.96 3.37 5.86
CA MET A 196 8.38 3.60 6.13
C MET A 196 8.64 5.05 6.55
N THR A 197 9.65 5.26 7.41
CA THR A 197 10.07 6.62 7.77
C THR A 197 11.03 7.18 6.71
N ARG A 198 11.12 8.51 6.63
CA ARG A 198 12.08 9.19 5.75
C ARG A 198 13.53 8.80 6.08
N GLU A 199 13.84 8.55 7.35
CA GLU A 199 15.16 8.08 7.77
C GLU A 199 15.46 6.67 7.25
N ALA A 200 14.47 5.78 7.24
CA ALA A 200 14.61 4.44 6.68
C ALA A 200 14.88 4.49 5.17
N LEU A 201 14.14 5.33 4.43
CA LEU A 201 14.39 5.54 3.00
C LEU A 201 15.78 6.11 2.71
N GLN A 202 16.23 7.11 3.48
CA GLN A 202 17.58 7.66 3.33
C GLN A 202 18.66 6.60 3.58
N SER A 203 18.47 5.71 4.54
CA SER A 203 19.38 4.60 4.78
C SER A 203 19.43 3.64 3.58
N LEU A 204 18.29 3.36 2.95
CA LEU A 204 18.22 2.53 1.75
C LEU A 204 18.95 3.17 0.56
N GLN A 205 18.77 4.48 0.37
CA GLN A 205 19.52 5.23 -0.65
C GLN A 205 21.03 5.19 -0.40
N GLN A 206 21.47 5.29 0.86
CA GLN A 206 22.89 5.16 1.21
C GLN A 206 23.45 3.76 0.95
N SER A 207 22.60 2.73 0.99
CA SER A 207 22.97 1.36 0.58
C SER A 207 22.96 1.15 -0.93
N GLY A 208 22.61 2.18 -1.72
CA GLY A 208 22.61 2.14 -3.18
C GLY A 208 21.28 1.72 -3.80
N ILE A 209 20.21 1.62 -3.00
CA ILE A 209 18.84 1.37 -3.51
C ILE A 209 18.21 2.72 -3.87
N GLU A 210 18.05 2.98 -5.17
CA GLU A 210 17.54 4.26 -5.67
C GLU A 210 16.04 4.23 -5.96
N SER A 211 15.48 3.04 -6.23
CA SER A 211 14.12 2.85 -6.70
C SER A 211 13.56 1.47 -6.34
N TYR A 212 12.26 1.29 -6.57
CA TYR A 212 11.59 -0.01 -6.58
C TYR A 212 10.51 -0.09 -7.65
N ARG A 213 10.10 -1.31 -8.03
CA ARG A 213 9.15 -1.52 -9.12
C ARG A 213 7.72 -1.60 -8.63
N VAL A 214 6.85 -0.93 -9.36
CA VAL A 214 5.39 -0.99 -9.17
C VAL A 214 4.75 -1.27 -10.54
N ASN A 215 3.90 -2.28 -10.60
CA ASN A 215 3.00 -2.47 -11.75
C ASN A 215 1.62 -1.99 -11.34
N LEU A 216 1.02 -1.16 -12.18
CA LEU A 216 -0.37 -0.71 -12.05
C LEU A 216 -1.15 -1.21 -13.25
N ASP A 217 -2.17 -2.00 -13.01
CA ASP A 217 -3.08 -2.51 -14.03
C ASP A 217 -4.40 -1.77 -13.89
N VAL A 218 -4.84 -1.09 -14.95
CA VAL A 218 -6.09 -0.31 -14.99
C VAL A 218 -7.00 -0.82 -16.10
N ASN A 219 -8.32 -0.78 -15.88
CA ASN A 219 -9.30 -1.14 -16.90
C ASN A 219 -9.64 0.04 -17.83
N GLU A 220 -10.61 -0.16 -18.74
CA GLU A 220 -11.06 0.87 -19.69
C GLU A 220 -11.74 2.09 -19.03
N ASP A 221 -12.17 1.96 -17.77
CA ASP A 221 -12.75 3.05 -16.99
C ASP A 221 -11.70 3.78 -16.14
N ASP A 222 -10.40 3.52 -16.36
CA ASP A 222 -9.27 4.02 -15.57
C ASP A 222 -9.25 3.53 -14.10
N LEU A 223 -10.06 2.53 -13.73
CA LEU A 223 -10.06 1.98 -12.38
C LEU A 223 -8.87 1.02 -12.16
N PRO A 224 -8.15 1.13 -11.02
CA PRO A 224 -7.17 0.13 -10.64
C PRO A 224 -7.82 -1.25 -10.52
N MET A 225 -7.25 -2.24 -11.19
CA MET A 225 -7.62 -3.65 -11.07
C MET A 225 -6.61 -4.43 -10.24
N GLN A 226 -5.33 -4.14 -10.41
CA GLN A 226 -4.25 -4.78 -9.68
C GLN A 226 -3.09 -3.81 -9.50
N VAL A 227 -2.52 -3.79 -8.30
CA VAL A 227 -1.24 -3.13 -8.00
C VAL A 227 -0.28 -4.19 -7.50
N THR A 228 0.91 -4.26 -8.11
CA THR A 228 1.99 -5.15 -7.65
C THR A 228 3.22 -4.32 -7.29
N MET A 229 3.66 -4.38 -6.04
CA MET A 229 4.89 -3.74 -5.56
C MET A 229 5.98 -4.81 -5.37
N ASN A 230 7.10 -4.67 -6.06
CA ASN A 230 8.27 -5.54 -5.85
C ASN A 230 9.28 -4.83 -4.96
N LEU A 231 9.44 -5.36 -3.76
CA LEU A 231 10.23 -4.81 -2.66
C LEU A 231 11.44 -5.69 -2.34
N THR A 232 11.74 -6.67 -3.18
CA THR A 232 12.80 -7.66 -2.96
C THR A 232 14.14 -7.00 -2.62
N GLU A 233 14.53 -5.98 -3.40
CA GLU A 233 15.80 -5.27 -3.18
C GLU A 233 15.79 -4.43 -1.89
N LEU A 234 14.65 -3.82 -1.56
CA LEU A 234 14.50 -3.04 -0.32
C LEU A 234 14.62 -3.93 0.91
N TYR A 235 13.94 -5.08 0.91
CA TYR A 235 14.00 -6.04 2.01
C TYR A 235 15.40 -6.66 2.14
N ALA A 236 16.06 -7.00 1.03
CA ALA A 236 17.43 -7.49 1.05
C ALA A 236 18.40 -6.47 1.67
N ALA A 237 18.34 -5.20 1.24
CA ALA A 237 19.18 -4.13 1.78
C ALA A 237 18.90 -3.87 3.27
N ALA A 238 17.64 -3.87 3.69
CA ALA A 238 17.26 -3.75 5.09
C ALA A 238 17.82 -4.91 5.94
N ALA A 239 17.71 -6.16 5.46
CA ALA A 239 18.25 -7.32 6.14
C ALA A 239 19.78 -7.27 6.29
N GLU A 240 20.49 -6.84 5.24
CA GLU A 240 21.95 -6.64 5.29
C GLU A 240 22.36 -5.58 6.33
N SER A 241 21.59 -4.50 6.45
CA SER A 241 21.83 -3.45 7.44
C SER A 241 21.69 -3.97 8.89
N MET A 242 20.70 -4.84 9.14
CA MET A 242 20.50 -5.48 10.44
C MET A 242 21.55 -6.56 10.73
N GLY A 243 21.98 -7.29 9.69
CA GLY A 243 23.06 -8.28 9.74
C GLY A 243 24.40 -7.71 10.21
N GLN A 244 24.68 -6.47 9.84
CA GLN A 244 25.89 -5.73 10.24
C GLN A 244 25.90 -5.32 11.71
N GLN A 245 24.76 -5.31 12.40
CA GLN A 245 24.66 -5.00 13.84
C GLN A 245 24.96 -6.20 14.75
N GLY A 246 25.55 -7.28 14.22
CA GLY A 246 26.02 -8.43 15.00
C GLY A 246 25.00 -9.55 15.20
N GLN A 247 23.79 -9.40 14.65
CA GLN A 247 22.83 -10.48 14.51
C GLN A 247 23.06 -11.12 13.14
N GLN A 248 23.77 -12.25 13.06
CA GLN A 248 23.96 -13.00 11.81
C GLN A 248 22.61 -13.58 11.35
N GLN A 249 21.77 -12.74 10.77
CA GLN A 249 20.60 -13.16 10.00
C GLN A 249 21.03 -13.10 8.54
N GLN A 250 21.02 -14.25 7.88
CA GLN A 250 21.24 -14.33 6.44
C GLN A 250 20.15 -13.49 5.76
N ALA A 251 20.50 -12.75 4.71
CA ALA A 251 19.50 -12.08 3.90
C ALA A 251 18.46 -13.13 3.47
N PRO A 252 17.16 -12.87 3.69
CA PRO A 252 16.16 -13.88 3.43
C PRO A 252 16.13 -14.17 1.93
N GLU A 253 16.21 -15.45 1.56
CA GLU A 253 16.21 -15.89 0.17
C GLU A 253 14.76 -15.95 -0.34
N GLY A 254 14.43 -15.19 -1.39
CA GLY A 254 13.11 -15.21 -2.02
C GLY A 254 12.65 -13.82 -2.47
N GLU A 255 11.60 -13.78 -3.28
CA GLU A 255 10.98 -12.53 -3.73
C GLU A 255 10.25 -11.86 -2.56
N SER A 256 10.20 -10.54 -2.54
CA SER A 256 9.34 -9.78 -1.63
C SER A 256 8.36 -8.96 -2.45
N VAL A 257 7.14 -9.46 -2.61
CA VAL A 257 6.13 -8.90 -3.50
C VAL A 257 4.82 -8.74 -2.73
N ILE A 258 4.20 -7.58 -2.92
CA ILE A 258 2.85 -7.28 -2.44
C ILE A 258 1.96 -7.06 -3.64
N THR A 259 0.86 -7.81 -3.72
CA THR A 259 -0.15 -7.67 -4.76
C THR A 259 -1.48 -7.30 -4.11
N VAL A 260 -2.13 -6.26 -4.62
CA VAL A 260 -3.49 -5.89 -4.23
C VAL A 260 -4.36 -5.95 -5.47
N ASN A 261 -5.42 -6.75 -5.43
CA ASN A 261 -6.43 -6.82 -6.47
C ASN A 261 -7.65 -6.04 -6.00
N TYR A 262 -8.26 -5.26 -6.89
CA TYR A 262 -9.46 -4.48 -6.60
C TYR A 262 -10.63 -4.96 -7.47
N SER A 263 -11.83 -4.93 -6.90
CA SER A 263 -13.07 -5.33 -7.56
C SER A 263 -14.27 -4.62 -6.94
N ASP A 264 -15.45 -4.82 -7.53
CA ASP A 264 -16.74 -4.32 -7.02
C ASP A 264 -16.75 -2.80 -6.73
N TRP A 265 -16.06 -2.03 -7.58
CA TRP A 265 -16.03 -0.59 -7.50
C TRP A 265 -17.45 0.01 -7.53
N GLY A 266 -17.71 0.92 -6.59
CA GLY A 266 -18.99 1.63 -6.47
C GLY A 266 -20.14 0.80 -5.89
N GLU A 267 -19.92 -0.48 -5.56
CA GLU A 267 -20.95 -1.29 -4.91
C GLU A 267 -21.17 -0.82 -3.46
N PRO A 268 -22.44 -0.76 -2.98
CA PRO A 268 -22.73 -0.38 -1.60
C PRO A 268 -22.16 -1.40 -0.61
N VAL A 269 -21.22 -0.96 0.22
CA VAL A 269 -20.66 -1.77 1.31
C VAL A 269 -21.24 -1.35 2.66
N GLU A 270 -21.53 -2.31 3.53
CA GLU A 270 -22.02 -2.10 4.90
C GLU A 270 -20.93 -2.52 5.90
N ILE A 271 -20.30 -1.53 6.54
CA ILE A 271 -19.22 -1.72 7.51
C ILE A 271 -19.60 -0.99 8.80
N GLU A 272 -20.06 -1.73 9.81
CA GLU A 272 -20.56 -1.17 11.08
C GLU A 272 -19.66 -1.58 12.25
N ALA A 273 -19.60 -0.72 13.27
CA ALA A 273 -18.89 -1.02 14.50
C ALA A 273 -19.41 -2.36 15.10
N PRO A 274 -18.54 -3.16 15.72
CA PRO A 274 -18.98 -4.36 16.40
C PRO A 274 -20.04 -4.05 17.48
N PRO A 275 -20.91 -5.02 17.84
CA PRO A 275 -21.87 -4.84 18.92
C PRO A 275 -21.14 -4.46 20.23
N GLU A 276 -21.67 -3.48 20.98
CA GLU A 276 -21.03 -2.98 22.21
C GLU A 276 -20.77 -4.09 23.23
N GLU A 277 -21.63 -5.09 23.32
CA GLU A 277 -21.48 -6.26 24.19
C GLU A 277 -20.36 -7.23 23.77
N GLU A 278 -19.89 -7.15 22.53
CA GLU A 278 -18.81 -7.96 21.98
C GLU A 278 -17.45 -7.26 22.04
N ILE A 279 -17.42 -6.00 22.49
CA ILE A 279 -16.21 -5.17 22.59
C ILE A 279 -15.64 -5.26 24.01
N GLY A 280 -14.39 -5.69 24.10
CA GLY A 280 -13.57 -5.63 25.30
C GLY A 280 -12.61 -4.45 25.26
N GLU A 281 -12.20 -3.99 26.45
CA GLU A 281 -11.09 -3.04 26.57
C GLU A 281 -9.76 -3.75 26.32
N MET A 282 -8.83 -3.07 25.65
CA MET A 282 -7.47 -3.57 25.51
C MET A 282 -6.82 -3.67 26.91
N PRO A 283 -6.34 -4.84 27.35
CA PRO A 283 -5.63 -4.94 28.62
C PRO A 283 -4.34 -4.12 28.54
N GLU A 284 -3.92 -3.53 29.67
CA GLU A 284 -2.62 -2.87 29.74
C GLU A 284 -1.50 -3.87 29.40
N MET A 285 -1.00 -3.79 28.17
CA MET A 285 0.16 -4.57 27.75
C MET A 285 1.36 -4.11 28.59
N PRO A 286 2.04 -5.01 29.34
CA PRO A 286 3.22 -4.63 30.09
C PRO A 286 4.22 -4.05 29.08
N GLN A 287 4.63 -2.80 29.29
CA GLN A 287 5.58 -2.12 28.42
C GLN A 287 6.82 -3.01 28.30
N GLN A 288 7.00 -3.64 27.13
CA GLN A 288 8.23 -4.38 26.88
C GLN A 288 9.36 -3.35 26.89
N GLN A 289 10.20 -3.41 27.92
CA GLN A 289 11.38 -2.57 27.98
C GLN A 289 12.24 -2.89 26.75
N PRO A 290 12.70 -1.89 25.98
CA PRO A 290 13.62 -2.14 24.88
C PRO A 290 14.85 -2.86 25.43
N GLY A 291 15.04 -4.13 25.05
CA GLY A 291 16.24 -4.91 25.38
C GLY A 291 16.05 -6.16 26.26
N GLN A 292 14.83 -6.53 26.67
CA GLN A 292 14.63 -7.81 27.36
C GLN A 292 14.18 -8.89 26.37
N GLN A 293 15.13 -9.69 25.87
CA GLN A 293 14.81 -10.95 25.19
C GLN A 293 14.08 -11.89 26.14
N PRO A 294 13.03 -12.60 25.69
CA PRO A 294 12.40 -13.64 26.50
C PRO A 294 13.38 -14.82 26.64
N GLY A 295 13.93 -15.01 27.86
CA GLY A 295 14.76 -16.19 28.18
C GLY A 295 15.94 -16.00 29.14
N GLN A 296 16.20 -14.80 29.68
CA GLN A 296 17.33 -14.58 30.61
C GLN A 296 16.98 -14.59 32.11
N GLU A 297 15.77 -14.99 32.49
CA GLU A 297 15.45 -15.27 33.90
C GLU A 297 15.91 -16.69 34.25
N GLY A 298 17.17 -16.86 34.69
CA GLY A 298 17.59 -18.16 35.22
C GLY A 298 19.05 -18.38 35.61
N GLN A 299 19.96 -17.43 35.40
CA GLN A 299 21.35 -17.62 35.84
C GLN A 299 21.66 -16.72 37.03
N GLN A 300 21.30 -17.21 38.22
CA GLN A 300 21.82 -16.68 39.47
C GLN A 300 23.36 -16.79 39.45
N PRO A 301 24.10 -15.72 39.79
CA PRO A 301 25.54 -15.81 39.94
C PRO A 301 25.86 -16.71 41.15
N GLN A 302 26.66 -17.76 40.92
CA GLN A 302 27.21 -18.57 42.00
C GLN A 302 28.07 -17.67 42.90
N PRO A 303 27.92 -17.74 44.25
CA PRO A 303 28.77 -16.98 45.14
C PRO A 303 30.21 -17.50 45.08
N GLU A 304 31.15 -16.57 44.90
CA GLU A 304 32.59 -16.81 44.99
C GLU A 304 32.93 -17.40 46.36
N GLY A 305 33.36 -18.66 46.35
CA GLY A 305 33.88 -19.35 47.52
C GLY A 305 35.32 -18.93 47.78
N GLU A 306 35.51 -18.20 48.87
CA GLU A 306 36.80 -17.91 49.48
C GLU A 306 37.49 -19.22 49.95
N GLY A 307 38.74 -19.40 49.51
CA GLY A 307 39.89 -20.01 50.19
C GLY A 307 39.76 -21.36 50.93
N GLU A 308 40.63 -22.31 50.56
CA GLU A 308 41.43 -23.03 51.56
C GLU A 308 42.74 -23.63 50.98
N SER A 309 43.77 -23.47 51.81
CA SER A 309 45.21 -23.76 51.73
C SER A 309 45.64 -25.11 51.14
N ASN A 310 46.85 -25.10 50.54
CA ASN A 310 47.86 -26.13 50.78
C ASN A 310 49.27 -25.52 50.71
#